data_AF-A0A0V0RF64-F1
#
_entry.id   AF-A0A0V0RF64-F1
#
_cell.length_a   1.000
_cell.length_b   1.000
_cell.length_c   1.000
_cell.angle_alpha   90.00
_cell.angle_beta   90.00
_cell.angle_gamma   90.00
#
_symmetry.space_group_name_H-M   'P 1'
#
loop_
_entity.id
_entity.type
_entity.pdbx_description
1 polymer ?
#
loop_
_entity_poly.entity_id
_entity_poly.type
_entity_poly.pdbx_seq_one_letter_code
_entity_poly.pdbx_strand_id
1 'polypeptide(L)'
;MDCLCNRLICVAPVIATAALSETFSFDKLLVTDPSGCDRLIDVGYYIYQILKHEFILSSASQFEVFHVRKNCFSCTTFLKKDKVYPNPLEAVKDVPSGATLLVGGFGICGTPAGLLKALVQTKIKDLTIISSNCGLENFGIGWLLTSRQIKRMVSSYVGENEEFMRQYKDGELELEIIPQGTLAERIRAGGAGIPAFYTPTGRSTLIEEGGWPIKFKKEGGVMMISEGKERRNFNGMPYIMETAIKSDFALIKAFKADRSGNLIFRKSARNFNPPMCKAGTISIVEVEELVEVGELDPEDIDKFTIELPGER
;
A
#
# COMPACT_ATOMS: atom_id res chain seq x y z
N MET A 1 14.42 17.23 -8.62
CA MET A 1 14.13 16.26 -7.53
C MET A 1 12.63 16.11 -7.54
N ASP A 2 12.14 15.22 -8.41
CA ASP A 2 10.71 15.07 -8.60
C ASP A 2 10.16 14.22 -7.45
N CYS A 3 9.19 14.80 -6.73
CA CYS A 3 8.52 14.15 -5.62
C CYS A 3 7.59 13.09 -6.22
N LEU A 4 7.98 11.82 -6.13
CA LEU A 4 7.22 10.68 -6.69
C LEU A 4 5.91 10.50 -5.91
N CYS A 5 4.78 11.00 -6.43
CA CYS A 5 3.46 10.60 -5.96
C CYS A 5 2.85 9.54 -6.89
N ASN A 6 2.24 8.51 -6.29
CA ASN A 6 1.58 7.44 -7.03
C ASN A 6 0.17 7.85 -7.42
N ARG A 7 -0.25 7.50 -8.62
CA ARG A 7 -1.63 7.71 -9.08
C ARG A 7 -2.53 6.63 -8.49
N LEU A 8 -3.60 7.01 -7.79
CA LEU A 8 -4.59 6.08 -7.25
C LEU A 8 -5.86 6.06 -8.10
N ILE A 9 -6.36 4.87 -8.43
CA ILE A 9 -7.56 4.63 -9.24
C ILE A 9 -8.51 3.71 -8.46
N CYS A 10 -9.82 3.98 -8.43
CA CYS A 10 -10.80 3.18 -7.69
C CYS A 10 -11.82 2.48 -8.62
N VAL A 11 -12.25 1.26 -8.29
CA VAL A 11 -13.29 0.49 -9.00
C VAL A 11 -14.31 -0.05 -7.99
N ALA A 12 -15.61 0.20 -8.20
CA ALA A 12 -16.67 -0.18 -7.26
C ALA A 12 -17.87 -0.90 -7.96
N PRO A 13 -18.41 -1.99 -7.38
CA PRO A 13 -19.71 -2.56 -7.76
C PRO A 13 -20.88 -1.85 -7.03
N VAL A 14 -21.96 -1.55 -7.75
CA VAL A 14 -23.12 -0.78 -7.25
C VAL A 14 -24.11 -1.68 -6.48
N ILE A 15 -24.21 -1.57 -5.15
CA ILE A 15 -25.32 -2.13 -4.35
C ILE A 15 -25.66 -1.17 -3.19
N ALA A 16 -26.94 -0.81 -3.06
CA ALA A 16 -27.45 0.16 -2.09
C ALA A 16 -28.11 -0.51 -0.88
N THR A 17 -27.84 -0.05 0.35
CA THR A 17 -28.81 -0.03 1.49
C THR A 17 -28.27 0.71 2.73
N ALA A 18 -29.18 1.10 3.62
CA ALA A 18 -29.15 2.29 4.48
C ALA A 18 -28.75 2.09 5.97
N ALA A 19 -28.21 3.18 6.55
CA ALA A 19 -28.25 3.72 7.93
C ALA A 19 -28.50 2.83 9.18
N LEU A 20 -27.69 3.05 10.25
CA LEU A 20 -28.08 3.77 11.50
C LEU A 20 -26.93 3.84 12.54
N SER A 21 -27.08 4.84 13.42
CA SER A 21 -26.24 5.48 14.46
C SER A 21 -25.73 4.66 15.65
N GLU A 22 -24.67 5.13 16.33
CA GLU A 22 -24.64 5.63 17.74
C GLU A 22 -23.20 5.93 18.26
N THR A 23 -23.10 6.58 19.43
CA THR A 23 -22.17 7.65 19.86
C THR A 23 -21.06 7.31 20.91
N PHE A 24 -19.94 8.06 20.84
CA PHE A 24 -18.97 8.62 21.85
C PHE A 24 -18.28 7.79 22.97
N SER A 25 -16.96 8.04 23.18
CA SER A 25 -16.33 8.45 24.47
C SER A 25 -14.85 8.90 24.29
N PHE A 26 -14.41 9.97 24.98
CA PHE A 26 -13.01 10.44 25.06
C PHE A 26 -12.46 10.28 26.50
N ASP A 27 -11.20 9.87 26.66
CA ASP A 27 -10.55 9.56 27.95
C ASP A 27 -9.98 10.80 28.69
N LYS A 28 -10.05 10.80 30.03
CA LYS A 28 -9.51 11.82 30.96
C LYS A 28 -8.16 11.39 31.56
N LEU A 29 -7.25 12.34 31.80
CA LEU A 29 -5.94 12.09 32.40
C LEU A 29 -5.85 12.67 33.83
N LEU A 30 -5.24 11.92 34.74
CA LEU A 30 -5.06 12.28 36.14
C LEU A 30 -3.64 12.83 36.34
N VAL A 31 -3.51 14.04 36.87
CA VAL A 31 -2.22 14.73 37.04
C VAL A 31 -2.11 15.26 38.46
N THR A 32 -1.01 14.94 39.12
CA THR A 32 -0.66 15.42 40.47
C THR A 32 0.19 16.67 40.38
N ASP A 33 -0.20 17.73 41.07
CA ASP A 33 0.58 18.97 41.08
C ASP A 33 1.77 18.91 42.07
N PRO A 34 2.74 19.87 42.00
CA PRO A 34 3.94 19.89 42.84
C PRO A 34 3.71 20.08 44.36
N SER A 35 2.49 20.43 44.78
CA SER A 35 2.05 20.47 46.18
C SER A 35 1.41 19.15 46.65
N GLY A 36 1.30 18.15 45.76
CA GLY A 36 0.86 16.79 46.07
C GLY A 36 -0.63 16.53 45.94
N CYS A 37 -1.39 17.41 45.27
CA CYS A 37 -2.83 17.23 45.08
C CYS A 37 -3.16 16.68 43.69
N ASP A 38 -3.91 15.56 43.63
CA ASP A 38 -4.37 14.94 42.38
C ASP A 38 -5.57 15.68 41.77
N ARG A 39 -5.51 15.97 40.46
CA ARG A 39 -6.64 16.51 39.69
C ARG A 39 -6.84 15.78 38.37
N LEU A 40 -8.11 15.57 38.01
CA LEU A 40 -8.53 15.08 36.69
C LEU A 40 -8.61 16.24 35.71
N ILE A 41 -7.86 16.16 34.62
CA ILE A 41 -7.81 17.18 33.58
C ILE A 41 -8.40 16.62 32.28
N ASP A 42 -9.29 17.40 31.69
CA ASP A 42 -9.80 17.18 30.34
C ASP A 42 -8.80 17.76 29.33
N VAL A 43 -8.12 16.88 28.58
CA VAL A 43 -7.01 17.24 27.69
C VAL A 43 -7.49 18.16 26.54
N GLY A 44 -8.76 18.07 26.15
CA GLY A 44 -9.34 18.89 25.08
C GLY A 44 -9.44 20.38 25.45
N TYR A 45 -9.64 20.69 26.73
CA TYR A 45 -9.82 22.08 27.18
C TYR A 45 -8.49 22.85 27.27
N TYR A 46 -7.39 22.17 27.57
CA TYR A 46 -6.09 22.84 27.76
C TYR A 46 -5.43 23.26 26.44
N ILE A 47 -5.57 22.43 25.38
CA ILE A 47 -5.13 22.80 24.03
C ILE A 47 -5.93 24.00 23.50
N TYR A 48 -7.23 24.04 23.80
CA TYR A 48 -8.09 25.18 23.43
C TYR A 48 -7.68 26.48 24.12
N GLN A 49 -7.22 26.43 25.38
CA GLN A 49 -6.78 27.61 26.12
C GLN A 49 -5.39 28.11 25.69
N ILE A 50 -4.46 27.20 25.36
CA ILE A 50 -3.14 27.57 24.81
C ILE A 50 -3.27 28.31 23.48
N LEU A 51 -4.26 27.95 22.66
CA LEU A 51 -4.54 28.62 21.38
C LEU A 51 -5.27 29.97 21.53
N LYS A 52 -5.76 30.34 22.71
CA LYS A 52 -6.60 31.54 22.92
C LYS A 52 -5.90 32.68 23.65
N HIS A 53 -4.72 32.47 24.21
CA HIS A 53 -3.94 33.49 24.92
C HIS A 53 -2.73 33.98 24.09
N GLU A 54 -3.01 34.67 22.99
CA GLU A 54 -2.12 35.73 22.47
C GLU A 54 -2.83 37.07 22.64
N PHE A 55 -2.39 37.87 23.61
CA PHE A 55 -2.57 39.34 23.74
C PHE A 55 -1.94 39.72 25.10
N ILE A 56 -1.02 40.69 25.28
CA ILE A 56 -0.99 42.10 24.86
C ILE A 56 0.46 42.64 25.00
N LEU A 57 0.99 43.30 23.97
CA LEU A 57 1.83 44.50 24.15
C LEU A 57 1.43 45.55 23.10
N SER A 58 1.16 46.75 23.59
CA SER A 58 0.59 47.91 22.91
C SER A 58 1.58 48.61 21.96
N SER A 59 1.14 49.03 20.77
CA SER A 59 0.99 50.45 20.43
C SER A 59 0.52 50.66 18.98
N ALA A 60 -0.49 51.52 18.87
CA ALA A 60 -0.86 52.44 17.79
C ALA A 60 -0.79 52.02 16.30
N SER A 61 -1.96 52.21 15.69
CA SER A 61 -2.22 52.80 14.36
C SER A 61 -2.44 51.87 13.14
N GLN A 62 -3.69 51.97 12.65
CA GLN A 62 -4.17 51.75 11.29
C GLN A 62 -4.07 50.34 10.70
N PHE A 63 -5.14 49.53 10.82
CA PHE A 63 -5.54 48.61 9.75
C PHE A 63 -7.07 48.48 9.73
N GLU A 64 -7.67 48.64 8.54
CA GLU A 64 -9.08 48.40 8.26
C GLU A 64 -9.45 46.95 8.62
N VAL A 65 -10.54 46.78 9.35
CA VAL A 65 -11.09 45.47 9.70
C VAL A 65 -11.75 44.87 8.46
N PHE A 66 -11.03 44.02 7.73
CA PHE A 66 -11.65 43.02 6.88
C PHE A 66 -12.30 41.96 7.78
N HIS A 67 -13.62 41.78 7.67
CA HIS A 67 -14.30 40.63 8.25
C HIS A 67 -13.75 39.34 7.62
N VAL A 68 -12.84 38.66 8.32
CA VAL A 68 -12.46 37.29 7.99
C VAL A 68 -13.64 36.39 8.37
N ARG A 69 -14.49 36.08 7.39
CA ARG A 69 -15.36 34.89 7.46
C ARG A 69 -14.45 33.69 7.73
N LYS A 70 -14.86 32.81 8.64
CA LYS A 70 -14.25 31.49 8.92
C LYS A 70 -13.53 30.99 7.68
N ASN A 71 -12.20 31.02 7.71
CA ASN A 71 -11.38 30.49 6.63
C ASN A 71 -11.65 28.98 6.56
N CYS A 72 -12.58 28.60 5.69
CA CYS A 72 -12.41 27.42 4.87
C CYS A 72 -10.97 27.48 4.35
N PHE A 73 -10.18 26.44 4.57
CA PHE A 73 -9.07 26.18 3.66
C PHE A 73 -9.65 26.30 2.25
N SER A 74 -9.13 27.25 1.48
CA SER A 74 -9.50 27.41 0.09
C SER A 74 -9.06 26.14 -0.63
N CYS A 75 -9.94 25.15 -0.69
CA CYS A 75 -9.91 24.14 -1.72
C CYS A 75 -10.18 24.91 -3.01
N THR A 76 -9.10 25.40 -3.63
CA THR A 76 -9.11 25.62 -5.08
C THR A 76 -9.79 24.40 -5.67
N THR A 77 -10.93 24.63 -6.33
CA THR A 77 -11.68 23.63 -7.08
C THR A 77 -10.82 23.20 -8.26
N PHE A 78 -9.78 22.41 -7.99
CA PHE A 78 -9.21 21.55 -8.99
C PHE A 78 -10.36 20.66 -9.45
N LEU A 79 -10.71 20.77 -10.73
CA LEU A 79 -11.66 19.89 -11.40
C LEU A 79 -11.25 18.46 -11.06
N LYS A 80 -11.96 17.91 -10.08
CA LYS A 80 -11.68 16.62 -9.47
C LYS A 80 -11.94 15.61 -10.57
N LYS A 81 -10.88 15.12 -11.22
CA LYS A 81 -11.03 14.03 -12.17
C LYS A 81 -11.55 12.86 -11.36
N ASP A 82 -12.78 12.46 -11.62
CA ASP A 82 -13.35 11.28 -10.98
C ASP A 82 -12.45 10.08 -11.35
N LYS A 83 -11.79 9.48 -10.35
CA LYS A 83 -10.83 8.37 -10.55
C LYS A 83 -11.54 7.02 -10.48
N VAL A 84 -12.86 7.03 -10.59
CA VAL A 84 -13.71 5.85 -10.54
C VAL A 84 -13.89 5.29 -11.95
N TYR A 85 -13.58 4.01 -12.10
CA TYR A 85 -13.78 3.29 -13.35
C TYR A 85 -15.06 2.45 -13.29
N PRO A 86 -15.80 2.35 -14.41
CA PRO A 86 -17.08 1.65 -14.44
C PRO A 86 -16.94 0.13 -14.31
N ASN A 87 -15.76 -0.42 -14.64
CA ASN A 87 -15.48 -1.84 -14.50
C ASN A 87 -13.97 -2.12 -14.37
N PRO A 88 -13.59 -3.28 -13.83
CA PRO A 88 -12.19 -3.69 -13.69
C PRO A 88 -11.38 -3.75 -14.99
N LEU A 89 -12.00 -4.10 -16.13
CA LEU A 89 -11.30 -4.27 -17.40
C LEU A 89 -10.78 -2.94 -17.95
N GLU A 90 -11.59 -1.88 -17.87
CA GLU A 90 -11.19 -0.53 -18.24
C GLU A 90 -10.08 0.02 -17.34
N ALA A 91 -10.04 -0.39 -16.07
CA ALA A 91 -9.02 0.06 -15.12
C ALA A 91 -7.65 -0.55 -15.39
N VAL A 92 -7.60 -1.79 -15.92
CA VAL A 92 -6.34 -2.53 -16.15
C VAL A 92 -5.87 -2.52 -17.61
N LYS A 93 -6.60 -1.87 -18.52
CA LYS A 93 -6.33 -1.92 -19.97
C LYS A 93 -4.96 -1.38 -20.38
N ASP A 94 -4.42 -0.44 -19.59
CA ASP A 94 -3.15 0.24 -19.88
C ASP A 94 -1.95 -0.52 -19.31
N VAL A 95 -2.15 -1.69 -18.67
CA VAL A 95 -1.06 -2.54 -18.18
C VAL A 95 -0.40 -3.24 -19.37
N PRO A 96 0.88 -2.96 -19.69
CA PRO A 96 1.55 -3.60 -20.81
C PRO A 96 2.04 -5.01 -20.45
N SER A 97 2.29 -5.84 -21.47
CA SER A 97 3.11 -7.05 -21.29
C SER A 97 4.49 -6.69 -20.75
N GLY A 98 5.05 -7.54 -19.90
CA GLY A 98 6.34 -7.27 -19.25
C GLY A 98 6.26 -6.39 -18.00
N ALA A 99 5.08 -5.88 -17.64
CA ALA A 99 4.92 -5.02 -16.47
C ALA A 99 5.25 -5.74 -15.16
N THR A 100 5.76 -4.97 -14.21
CA THR A 100 5.92 -5.36 -12.81
C THR A 100 4.71 -4.91 -12.01
N LEU A 101 4.05 -5.85 -11.33
CA LEU A 101 2.82 -5.64 -10.57
C LEU A 101 3.03 -6.00 -9.11
N LEU A 102 2.73 -5.07 -8.20
CA LEU A 102 2.46 -5.41 -6.81
C LEU A 102 1.03 -5.88 -6.68
N VAL A 103 0.79 -7.01 -6.02
CA VAL A 103 -0.57 -7.55 -5.81
C VAL A 103 -0.80 -7.76 -4.33
N GLY A 104 -1.74 -7.01 -3.78
CA GLY A 104 -2.08 -7.07 -2.36
C GLY A 104 -2.79 -8.36 -1.96
N GLY A 105 -2.85 -8.59 -0.65
CA GLY A 105 -3.48 -9.75 -0.04
C GLY A 105 -2.51 -10.64 0.74
N PHE A 106 -3.09 -11.54 1.52
CA PHE A 106 -2.40 -12.60 2.26
C PHE A 106 -3.20 -13.90 2.10
N GLY A 107 -2.64 -14.88 1.39
CA GLY A 107 -3.39 -16.01 0.87
C GLY A 107 -4.54 -15.54 -0.02
N ILE A 108 -5.78 -15.72 0.44
CA ILE A 108 -7.02 -15.25 -0.21
C ILE A 108 -7.60 -13.99 0.44
N CYS A 109 -7.09 -13.57 1.59
CA CYS A 109 -7.64 -12.48 2.38
C CYS A 109 -7.13 -11.14 1.86
N GLY A 110 -8.04 -10.26 1.41
CA GLY A 110 -7.68 -8.96 0.83
C GLY A 110 -7.03 -9.08 -0.56
N THR A 111 -7.31 -10.14 -1.30
CA THR A 111 -6.86 -10.32 -2.69
C THR A 111 -7.77 -9.55 -3.65
N PRO A 112 -7.25 -8.75 -4.60
CA PRO A 112 -8.05 -7.99 -5.57
C PRO A 112 -8.56 -8.87 -6.72
N ALA A 113 -9.49 -9.78 -6.42
CA ALA A 113 -9.90 -10.84 -7.33
C ALA A 113 -10.57 -10.31 -8.63
N GLY A 114 -11.37 -9.24 -8.58
CA GLY A 114 -11.99 -8.67 -9.77
C GLY A 114 -10.98 -8.08 -10.74
N LEU A 115 -9.98 -7.35 -10.22
CA LEU A 115 -8.86 -6.82 -11.02
C LEU A 115 -8.01 -7.94 -11.64
N LEU A 116 -7.71 -8.99 -10.88
CA LEU A 116 -6.96 -10.14 -11.39
C LEU A 116 -7.73 -10.87 -12.49
N LYS A 117 -9.04 -11.06 -12.31
CA LYS A 117 -9.90 -11.65 -13.34
C LYS A 117 -9.96 -10.81 -14.61
N ALA A 118 -9.94 -9.48 -14.49
CA ALA A 118 -9.87 -8.58 -15.63
C ALA A 118 -8.53 -8.67 -16.36
N LEU A 119 -7.40 -8.73 -15.63
CA LEU A 119 -6.09 -8.94 -16.23
C LEU A 119 -5.99 -10.25 -17.00
N VAL A 120 -6.63 -11.32 -16.53
CA VAL A 120 -6.70 -12.59 -17.27
C VAL A 120 -7.34 -12.39 -18.65
N GLN A 121 -8.37 -11.55 -18.76
CA GLN A 121 -9.08 -11.29 -20.01
C GLN A 121 -8.23 -10.50 -21.02
N THR A 122 -7.32 -9.65 -20.54
CA THR A 122 -6.42 -8.86 -21.42
C THR A 122 -5.41 -9.72 -22.17
N LYS A 123 -5.13 -10.95 -21.69
CA LYS A 123 -4.15 -11.89 -22.24
C LYS A 123 -2.71 -11.35 -22.33
N ILE A 124 -2.39 -10.25 -21.65
CA ILE A 124 -1.02 -9.71 -21.57
C ILE A 124 -0.07 -10.74 -20.95
N LYS A 125 1.20 -10.71 -21.36
CA LYS A 125 2.18 -11.75 -21.04
C LYS A 125 3.38 -11.17 -20.30
N ASP A 126 4.23 -12.09 -19.85
CA ASP A 126 5.53 -11.78 -19.26
C ASP A 126 5.50 -10.92 -17.99
N LEU A 127 4.42 -11.00 -17.22
CA LEU A 127 4.27 -10.22 -16.00
C LEU A 127 5.27 -10.66 -14.92
N THR A 128 5.80 -9.67 -14.20
CA THR A 128 6.49 -9.89 -12.92
C THR A 128 5.51 -9.57 -11.79
N ILE A 129 5.08 -10.58 -11.05
CA ILE A 129 4.14 -10.39 -9.94
C ILE A 129 4.92 -10.44 -8.62
N ILE A 130 4.72 -9.42 -7.78
CA ILE A 130 5.25 -9.33 -6.44
C ILE A 130 4.07 -9.40 -5.46
N SER A 131 4.02 -10.47 -4.66
CA SER A 131 2.91 -10.75 -3.75
C SER A 131 3.41 -11.52 -2.52
N SER A 132 2.67 -11.49 -1.42
CA SER A 132 2.97 -12.36 -0.26
C SER A 132 2.99 -13.84 -0.66
N ASN A 133 2.01 -14.24 -1.48
CA ASN A 133 1.72 -15.61 -1.88
C ASN A 133 1.41 -15.73 -3.38
N CYS A 134 1.47 -16.95 -3.91
CA CYS A 134 1.22 -17.25 -5.33
C CYS A 134 -0.26 -17.55 -5.67
N GLY A 135 -1.18 -17.35 -4.71
CA GLY A 135 -2.60 -17.69 -4.87
C GLY A 135 -2.90 -19.19 -4.80
N LEU A 136 -4.16 -19.54 -5.01
CA LEU A 136 -4.64 -20.92 -5.14
C LEU A 136 -4.86 -21.21 -6.63
N GLU A 137 -4.76 -22.48 -7.04
CA GLU A 137 -4.86 -22.89 -8.46
C GLU A 137 -6.03 -22.24 -9.21
N ASN A 138 -7.20 -22.15 -8.58
CA ASN A 138 -8.41 -21.60 -9.17
C ASN A 138 -8.87 -20.27 -8.56
N PHE A 139 -7.97 -19.49 -7.96
CA PHE A 139 -8.32 -18.18 -7.39
C PHE A 139 -7.16 -17.17 -7.38
N GLY A 140 -7.48 -15.92 -7.75
CA GLY A 140 -6.55 -14.80 -7.66
C GLY A 140 -5.39 -14.94 -8.64
N ILE A 141 -4.15 -14.92 -8.13
CA ILE A 141 -2.93 -15.03 -8.95
C ILE A 141 -2.87 -16.37 -9.70
N GLY A 142 -3.48 -17.43 -9.16
CA GLY A 142 -3.54 -18.72 -9.84
C GLY A 142 -4.20 -18.66 -11.22
N TRP A 143 -5.19 -17.78 -11.43
CA TRP A 143 -5.78 -17.63 -12.77
C TRP A 143 -4.78 -17.12 -13.81
N LEU A 144 -3.87 -16.21 -13.42
CA LEU A 144 -2.80 -15.69 -14.28
C LEU A 144 -1.71 -16.74 -14.54
N LEU A 145 -1.50 -17.63 -13.57
CA LEU A 145 -0.59 -18.75 -13.71
C LEU A 145 -1.13 -19.78 -14.71
N THR A 146 -2.40 -20.20 -14.57
CA THR A 146 -3.06 -21.13 -15.50
C THR A 146 -3.16 -20.56 -16.91
N SER A 147 -3.40 -19.25 -17.04
CA SER A 147 -3.41 -18.58 -18.34
C SER A 147 -2.00 -18.27 -18.89
N ARG A 148 -0.93 -18.67 -18.18
CA ARG A 148 0.48 -18.48 -18.55
C ARG A 148 0.81 -17.01 -18.86
N GLN A 149 0.42 -16.10 -17.98
CA GLN A 149 0.67 -14.66 -18.10
C GLN A 149 1.83 -14.17 -17.24
N ILE A 150 2.31 -15.02 -16.31
CA ILE A 150 3.38 -14.69 -15.37
C ILE A 150 4.71 -15.23 -15.90
N LYS A 151 5.72 -14.36 -16.00
CA LYS A 151 7.12 -14.75 -16.24
C LYS A 151 7.89 -14.93 -14.94
N ARG A 152 7.66 -14.04 -13.97
CA ARG A 152 8.38 -14.01 -12.70
C ARG A 152 7.44 -13.81 -11.53
N MET A 153 7.67 -14.58 -10.47
CA MET A 153 7.02 -14.45 -9.20
C MET A 153 8.06 -14.06 -8.14
N VAL A 154 7.77 -13.01 -7.37
CA VAL A 154 8.55 -12.60 -6.21
C VAL A 154 7.64 -12.74 -4.98
N SER A 155 7.93 -13.74 -4.15
CA SER A 155 7.03 -14.15 -3.07
C SER A 155 7.75 -14.46 -1.77
N SER A 156 6.99 -14.43 -0.67
CA SER A 156 7.49 -14.92 0.61
C SER A 156 7.17 -16.38 0.86
N TYR A 157 6.06 -16.86 0.30
CA TYR A 157 5.64 -18.23 0.44
C TYR A 157 4.81 -18.68 -0.78
N VAL A 158 5.28 -19.71 -1.47
CA VAL A 158 4.63 -20.21 -2.70
C VAL A 158 3.35 -20.99 -2.39
N GLY A 159 3.31 -21.71 -1.26
CA GLY A 159 2.18 -22.57 -0.90
C GLY A 159 2.10 -23.85 -1.72
N GLU A 160 0.94 -24.51 -1.64
CA GLU A 160 0.62 -25.78 -2.30
C GLU A 160 -0.11 -25.53 -3.63
N ASN A 161 0.60 -24.94 -4.60
CA ASN A 161 0.07 -24.78 -5.96
C ASN A 161 0.85 -25.71 -6.91
N GLU A 162 0.24 -26.83 -7.30
CA GLU A 162 0.89 -27.86 -8.11
C GLU A 162 1.33 -27.33 -9.48
N GLU A 163 0.46 -26.56 -10.14
CA GLU A 163 0.77 -25.96 -11.43
C GLU A 163 1.93 -24.95 -11.31
N PHE A 164 2.03 -24.23 -10.19
CA PHE A 164 3.15 -23.33 -9.94
C PHE A 164 4.45 -24.11 -9.89
N MET A 165 4.48 -25.18 -9.09
CA MET A 165 5.66 -26.01 -8.91
C MET A 165 6.04 -26.73 -10.20
N ARG A 166 5.06 -27.15 -11.01
CA ARG A 166 5.29 -27.72 -12.34
C ARG A 166 5.95 -26.70 -13.27
N GLN A 167 5.34 -25.52 -13.46
CA GLN A 167 5.89 -24.45 -14.31
C GLN A 167 7.29 -24.03 -13.89
N TYR A 168 7.54 -23.92 -12.58
CA TYR A 168 8.85 -23.56 -12.04
C TYR A 168 9.91 -24.63 -12.32
N LYS A 169 9.62 -25.91 -12.04
CA LYS A 169 10.55 -27.03 -12.30
C LYS A 169 10.84 -27.23 -13.79
N ASP A 170 9.85 -26.99 -14.64
CA ASP A 170 9.97 -27.08 -16.09
C ASP A 170 10.70 -25.87 -16.72
N GLY A 171 11.07 -24.87 -15.90
CA GLY A 171 11.78 -23.66 -16.34
C GLY A 171 10.89 -22.63 -17.04
N GLU A 172 9.56 -22.80 -16.99
CA GLU A 172 8.57 -21.88 -17.56
C GLU A 172 8.40 -20.61 -16.72
N LEU A 173 8.68 -20.69 -15.42
CA LEU A 173 8.46 -19.63 -14.44
C LEU A 173 9.73 -19.30 -13.64
N GLU A 174 9.94 -18.03 -13.36
CA GLU A 174 10.99 -17.53 -12.45
C GLU A 174 10.43 -17.33 -11.04
N LEU A 175 11.19 -17.73 -10.01
CA LEU A 175 10.81 -17.60 -8.61
C LEU A 175 11.93 -16.96 -7.78
N GLU A 176 11.68 -15.76 -7.27
CA GLU A 176 12.48 -15.14 -6.21
C GLU A 176 11.77 -15.29 -4.86
N ILE A 177 12.46 -15.83 -3.87
CA ILE A 177 11.95 -15.93 -2.50
C ILE A 177 12.54 -14.82 -1.64
N ILE A 178 11.67 -14.05 -0.97
CA ILE A 178 12.05 -13.00 -0.02
C ILE A 178 11.34 -13.25 1.30
N PRO A 179 12.05 -13.28 2.45
CA PRO A 179 11.40 -13.38 3.76
C PRO A 179 10.27 -12.37 3.92
N GLN A 180 9.11 -12.79 4.46
CA GLN A 180 7.88 -11.97 4.45
C GLN A 180 8.05 -10.57 5.04
N GLY A 181 8.75 -10.46 6.18
CA GLY A 181 9.04 -9.16 6.80
C GLY A 181 9.93 -8.29 5.94
N THR A 182 10.94 -8.88 5.30
CA THR A 182 11.80 -8.20 4.33
C THR A 182 11.01 -7.74 3.10
N LEU A 183 10.11 -8.58 2.56
CA LEU A 183 9.25 -8.22 1.43
C LEU A 183 8.40 -6.99 1.76
N ALA A 184 7.75 -6.99 2.94
CA ALA A 184 6.95 -5.86 3.40
C ALA A 184 7.79 -4.57 3.52
N GLU A 185 8.99 -4.66 4.11
CA GLU A 185 9.85 -3.49 4.31
C GLU A 185 10.48 -3.01 3.00
N ARG A 186 10.86 -3.91 2.07
CA ARG A 186 11.32 -3.52 0.72
C ARG A 186 10.27 -2.73 -0.05
N ILE A 187 9.01 -3.15 0.03
CA ILE A 187 7.88 -2.44 -0.59
C ILE A 187 7.66 -1.10 0.12
N ARG A 188 7.63 -1.08 1.46
CA ARG A 188 7.46 0.16 2.23
C ARG A 188 8.57 1.18 1.95
N ALA A 189 9.83 0.72 1.89
CA ALA A 189 10.99 1.53 1.54
C ALA A 189 10.86 2.14 0.14
N GLY A 190 10.36 1.36 -0.83
CA GLY A 190 10.07 1.83 -2.19
C GLY A 190 9.08 2.99 -2.21
N GLY A 191 7.97 2.86 -1.48
CA GLY A 191 6.98 3.94 -1.38
C GLY A 191 7.40 5.15 -0.54
N ALA A 192 8.40 4.99 0.32
CA ALA A 192 8.93 6.07 1.14
C ALA A 192 10.17 6.75 0.54
N GLY A 193 10.63 6.34 -0.65
CA GLY A 193 11.83 6.88 -1.27
C GLY A 193 13.14 6.48 -0.58
N ILE A 194 13.14 5.37 0.16
CA ILE A 194 14.34 4.81 0.82
C ILE A 194 14.91 3.73 -0.12
N PRO A 195 16.09 3.91 -0.72
CA PRO A 195 16.58 3.00 -1.77
C PRO A 195 17.07 1.65 -1.24
N ALA A 196 17.55 1.59 0.00
CA ALA A 196 18.00 0.37 0.66
C ALA A 196 17.94 0.50 2.18
N PHE A 197 17.88 -0.63 2.88
CA PHE A 197 17.94 -0.73 4.34
C PHE A 197 18.66 -2.01 4.77
N TYR A 198 19.04 -2.11 6.05
CA TYR A 198 19.67 -3.30 6.62
C TYR A 198 18.71 -4.06 7.54
N THR A 199 18.71 -5.39 7.46
CA THR A 199 17.90 -6.28 8.31
C THR A 199 18.72 -7.50 8.75
N PRO A 200 18.51 -8.07 9.94
CA PRO A 200 19.16 -9.33 10.32
C PRO A 200 18.45 -10.54 9.69
N THR A 201 17.26 -10.36 9.10
CA THR A 201 16.45 -11.43 8.51
C THR A 201 17.14 -12.01 7.28
N GLY A 202 17.35 -13.33 7.25
CA GLY A 202 17.98 -14.03 6.12
C GLY A 202 19.50 -14.14 6.22
N ARG A 203 20.13 -13.59 7.27
CA ARG A 203 21.56 -13.77 7.52
C ARG A 203 21.92 -15.23 7.72
N SER A 204 23.08 -15.64 7.21
CA SER A 204 23.63 -16.99 7.27
C SER A 204 22.69 -18.04 6.67
N THR A 205 21.99 -17.63 5.61
CA THR A 205 21.11 -18.48 4.79
C THR A 205 21.35 -18.19 3.32
N LEU A 206 20.72 -18.95 2.43
CA LEU A 206 20.73 -18.68 0.97
C LEU A 206 20.25 -17.27 0.59
N ILE A 207 19.51 -16.59 1.46
CA ILE A 207 19.12 -15.18 1.24
C ILE A 207 20.34 -14.25 1.33
N GLU A 208 21.28 -14.49 2.24
CA GLU A 208 22.55 -13.72 2.33
C GLU A 208 23.58 -14.23 1.31
N GLU A 209 23.77 -15.55 1.26
CA GLU A 209 24.85 -16.18 0.50
C GLU A 209 24.61 -16.14 -1.01
N GLY A 210 23.34 -16.04 -1.43
CA GLY A 210 22.93 -16.24 -2.82
C GLY A 210 22.82 -17.72 -3.17
N GLY A 211 22.66 -18.02 -4.46
CA GLY A 211 22.61 -19.39 -4.96
C GLY A 211 21.22 -20.02 -4.98
N TRP A 212 20.17 -19.32 -4.56
CA TRP A 212 18.78 -19.80 -4.72
C TRP A 212 18.46 -19.93 -6.22
N PRO A 213 17.99 -21.08 -6.72
CA PRO A 213 17.61 -21.21 -8.12
C PRO A 213 16.41 -20.30 -8.41
N ILE A 214 16.62 -19.22 -9.17
CA ILE A 214 15.52 -18.36 -9.62
C ILE A 214 14.80 -19.01 -10.81
N LYS A 215 15.53 -19.71 -11.67
CA LYS A 215 14.97 -20.36 -12.86
C LYS A 215 15.67 -21.67 -13.17
N PHE A 216 14.90 -22.68 -13.51
CA PHE A 216 15.43 -23.95 -14.05
C PHE A 216 15.50 -23.94 -15.58
N LYS A 217 16.33 -24.82 -16.14
CA LYS A 217 16.31 -25.13 -17.57
C LYS A 217 15.27 -26.23 -17.83
N LYS A 218 14.67 -26.23 -19.02
CA LYS A 218 13.69 -27.25 -19.44
C LYS A 218 14.26 -28.68 -19.44
N GLU A 219 15.56 -28.81 -19.68
CA GLU A 219 16.28 -30.09 -19.72
C GLU A 219 16.84 -30.51 -18.33
N GLY A 220 16.53 -29.74 -17.28
CA GLY A 220 17.08 -29.91 -15.95
C GLY A 220 18.31 -29.02 -15.68
N GLY A 221 18.57 -28.79 -14.39
CA GLY A 221 19.64 -27.89 -13.93
C GLY A 221 19.19 -26.43 -13.81
N VAL A 222 20.03 -25.61 -13.18
CA VAL A 222 19.72 -24.22 -12.85
C VAL A 222 20.17 -23.28 -13.97
N MET A 223 19.27 -22.38 -14.40
CA MET A 223 19.53 -21.35 -15.40
C MET A 223 19.94 -20.01 -14.78
N MET A 224 19.31 -19.64 -13.66
CA MET A 224 19.52 -18.37 -12.97
C MET A 224 19.54 -18.63 -11.47
N ILE A 225 20.47 -18.02 -10.75
CA ILE A 225 20.55 -18.06 -9.28
C ILE A 225 20.42 -16.65 -8.69
N SER A 226 20.01 -16.57 -7.42
CA SER A 226 20.06 -15.33 -6.66
C SER A 226 21.49 -14.90 -6.38
N GLU A 227 21.71 -13.60 -6.36
CA GLU A 227 22.99 -13.00 -5.95
C GLU A 227 23.10 -12.96 -4.42
N GLY A 228 24.35 -12.93 -3.93
CA GLY A 228 24.63 -12.69 -2.52
C GLY A 228 24.37 -11.23 -2.14
N LYS A 229 24.18 -10.96 -0.85
CA LYS A 229 23.84 -9.63 -0.33
C LYS A 229 25.00 -8.99 0.41
N GLU A 230 25.07 -7.66 0.37
CA GLU A 230 26.04 -6.92 1.17
C GLU A 230 25.78 -7.13 2.66
N ARG A 231 26.83 -7.37 3.44
CA ARG A 231 26.78 -7.51 4.89
C ARG A 231 27.47 -6.34 5.58
N ARG A 232 26.86 -5.84 6.66
CA ARG A 232 27.45 -4.83 7.55
C ARG A 232 27.17 -5.12 9.01
N ASN A 233 28.14 -4.84 9.87
CA ASN A 233 27.99 -4.98 11.32
C ASN A 233 27.51 -3.68 11.94
N PHE A 234 26.48 -3.78 12.79
CA PHE A 234 25.99 -2.69 13.62
C PHE A 234 25.90 -3.20 15.06
N ASN A 235 26.52 -2.48 16.00
CA ASN A 235 26.50 -2.83 17.44
C ASN A 235 26.92 -4.29 17.72
N GLY A 236 27.92 -4.79 17.00
CA GLY A 236 28.41 -6.17 17.15
C GLY A 236 27.55 -7.26 16.50
N MET A 237 26.44 -6.92 15.84
CA MET A 237 25.58 -7.87 15.14
C MET A 237 25.64 -7.65 13.61
N PRO A 238 25.73 -8.72 12.79
CA PRO A 238 25.69 -8.62 11.33
C PRO A 238 24.26 -8.46 10.79
N TYR A 239 24.13 -7.62 9.78
CA TYR A 239 22.91 -7.36 9.01
C TYR A 239 23.20 -7.46 7.52
N ILE A 240 22.16 -7.78 6.73
CA ILE A 240 22.23 -7.81 5.27
C ILE A 240 21.48 -6.63 4.66
N MET A 241 22.01 -6.10 3.55
CA MET A 241 21.38 -5.01 2.82
C MET A 241 20.28 -5.55 1.90
N GLU A 242 19.12 -4.89 1.94
CA GLU A 242 17.98 -5.15 1.07
C GLU A 242 17.62 -3.87 0.31
N THR A 243 17.27 -4.03 -0.97
CA THR A 243 16.92 -2.90 -1.84
C THR A 243 15.41 -2.70 -1.92
N ALA A 244 15.01 -1.45 -2.09
CA ALA A 244 13.61 -1.09 -2.24
C ALA A 244 12.95 -1.78 -3.44
N ILE A 245 11.67 -2.11 -3.29
CA ILE A 245 10.84 -2.62 -4.38
C ILE A 245 9.89 -1.51 -4.83
N LYS A 246 9.89 -1.24 -6.14
CA LYS A 246 8.89 -0.44 -6.83
C LYS A 246 8.30 -1.24 -7.98
N SER A 247 7.11 -0.86 -8.42
CA SER A 247 6.44 -1.50 -9.55
C SER A 247 5.80 -0.48 -10.48
N ASP A 248 5.49 -0.93 -11.70
CA ASP A 248 4.76 -0.11 -12.67
C ASP A 248 3.32 0.09 -12.20
N PHE A 249 2.68 -0.98 -11.75
CA PHE A 249 1.34 -0.93 -11.17
C PHE A 249 1.24 -1.66 -9.83
N ALA A 250 0.25 -1.29 -9.03
CA ALA A 250 -0.16 -2.02 -7.84
C ALA A 250 -1.66 -2.32 -7.88
N LEU A 251 -2.04 -3.57 -7.67
CA LEU A 251 -3.44 -4.01 -7.60
C LEU A 251 -3.80 -4.24 -6.14
N ILE A 252 -4.77 -3.48 -5.64
CA ILE A 252 -5.06 -3.36 -4.22
C ILE A 252 -6.53 -3.68 -3.95
N LYS A 253 -6.81 -4.33 -2.81
CA LYS A 253 -8.17 -4.49 -2.28
C LYS A 253 -8.34 -3.61 -1.04
N ALA A 254 -9.35 -2.76 -1.04
CA ALA A 254 -9.78 -2.00 0.13
C ALA A 254 -11.26 -2.30 0.47
N PHE A 255 -11.67 -1.89 1.66
CA PHE A 255 -13.06 -2.01 2.09
C PHE A 255 -13.87 -0.82 1.57
N LYS A 256 -13.50 0.39 1.98
CA LYS A 256 -14.13 1.63 1.52
C LYS A 256 -13.14 2.51 0.78
N ALA A 257 -13.63 3.26 -0.19
CA ALA A 257 -12.93 4.41 -0.74
C ALA A 257 -13.88 5.60 -0.90
N ASP A 258 -13.37 6.82 -0.74
CA ASP A 258 -14.08 8.00 -1.22
C ASP A 258 -13.67 8.34 -2.66
N ARG A 259 -14.41 9.25 -3.33
CA ARG A 259 -14.07 9.70 -4.70
C ARG A 259 -12.74 10.46 -4.83
N SER A 260 -12.10 10.88 -3.73
CA SER A 260 -10.70 11.38 -3.76
C SER A 260 -9.67 10.25 -3.72
N GLY A 261 -10.09 9.01 -3.42
CA GLY A 261 -9.22 7.85 -3.26
C GLY A 261 -8.66 7.68 -1.85
N ASN A 262 -9.26 8.29 -0.83
CA ASN A 262 -8.94 7.90 0.54
C ASN A 262 -9.46 6.49 0.78
N LEU A 263 -8.67 5.64 1.45
CA LEU A 263 -8.98 4.22 1.62
C LEU A 263 -9.10 3.83 3.08
N ILE A 264 -10.05 2.95 3.37
CA ILE A 264 -10.15 2.19 4.63
C ILE A 264 -10.02 0.70 4.31
N PHE A 265 -9.19 -0.01 5.07
CA PHE A 265 -9.07 -1.46 5.01
C PHE A 265 -9.78 -2.12 6.20
N ARG A 266 -10.34 -3.31 5.99
CA ARG A 266 -11.12 -4.01 7.02
C ARG A 266 -10.35 -5.18 7.61
N LYS A 267 -10.09 -5.15 8.91
CA LYS A 267 -9.49 -6.26 9.69
C LYS A 267 -8.16 -6.73 9.06
N SER A 268 -7.94 -8.05 8.99
CA SER A 268 -6.72 -8.66 8.46
C SER A 268 -6.58 -8.57 6.93
N ALA A 269 -7.62 -8.14 6.20
CA ALA A 269 -7.53 -7.87 4.76
C ALA A 269 -6.63 -6.67 4.44
N ARG A 270 -6.25 -5.87 5.46
CA ARG A 270 -5.26 -4.79 5.36
C ARG A 270 -3.90 -5.32 4.89
N ASN A 271 -3.29 -6.27 5.61
CA ASN A 271 -2.03 -6.95 5.26
C ASN A 271 -1.04 -6.16 4.35
N PHE A 272 -0.72 -6.63 3.16
CA PHE A 272 0.20 -6.02 2.20
C PHE A 272 -0.43 -4.89 1.37
N ASN A 273 -1.75 -4.69 1.43
CA ASN A 273 -2.44 -3.70 0.61
C ASN A 273 -1.94 -2.25 0.84
N PRO A 274 -1.84 -1.72 2.08
CA PRO A 274 -1.33 -0.37 2.31
C PRO A 274 0.11 -0.12 1.83
N PRO A 275 1.13 -0.95 2.16
CA PRO A 275 2.48 -0.69 1.68
C PRO A 275 2.58 -0.82 0.15
N MET A 276 1.88 -1.77 -0.47
CA MET A 276 1.90 -1.94 -1.93
C MET A 276 1.26 -0.76 -2.68
N CYS A 277 0.17 -0.21 -2.14
CA CYS A 277 -0.50 0.99 -2.67
C CYS A 277 0.45 2.20 -2.72
N LYS A 278 1.49 2.22 -1.87
CA LYS A 278 2.47 3.30 -1.83
C LYS A 278 3.71 3.02 -2.69
N ALA A 279 3.88 1.83 -3.26
CA ALA A 279 5.10 1.44 -3.97
C ALA A 279 4.91 1.22 -5.49
N GLY A 280 3.67 1.21 -5.99
CA GLY A 280 3.39 1.13 -7.42
C GLY A 280 3.15 2.49 -8.04
N THR A 281 3.78 2.77 -9.19
CA THR A 281 3.64 4.04 -9.93
C THR A 281 2.18 4.38 -10.19
N ILE A 282 1.39 3.38 -10.63
CA ILE A 282 -0.07 3.47 -10.75
C ILE A 282 -0.72 2.41 -9.85
N SER A 283 -1.45 2.84 -8.83
CA SER A 283 -2.20 1.96 -7.93
C SER A 283 -3.67 1.89 -8.34
N ILE A 284 -4.13 0.71 -8.71
CA ILE A 284 -5.51 0.39 -9.06
C ILE A 284 -6.14 -0.36 -7.87
N VAL A 285 -7.21 0.20 -7.32
CA VAL A 285 -7.86 -0.27 -6.10
C VAL A 285 -9.27 -0.75 -6.41
N GLU A 286 -9.56 -1.99 -6.04
CA GLU A 286 -10.92 -2.49 -5.96
C GLU A 286 -11.47 -2.25 -4.56
N VAL A 287 -12.67 -1.67 -4.46
CA VAL A 287 -13.34 -1.41 -3.18
C VAL A 287 -14.67 -2.16 -3.08
N GLU A 288 -15.11 -2.45 -1.86
CA GLU A 288 -16.46 -3.00 -1.63
C GLU A 288 -17.51 -1.90 -1.62
N GLU A 289 -17.17 -0.73 -1.10
CA GLU A 289 -18.08 0.41 -0.99
C GLU A 289 -17.35 1.70 -1.41
N LEU A 290 -17.98 2.43 -2.33
CA LEU A 290 -17.56 3.76 -2.75
C LEU A 290 -18.49 4.78 -2.09
N VAL A 291 -17.89 5.74 -1.38
CA VAL A 291 -18.60 6.78 -0.65
C VAL A 291 -18.28 8.17 -1.21
N GLU A 292 -19.09 9.16 -0.87
CA GLU A 292 -18.82 10.53 -1.25
C GLU A 292 -17.72 11.15 -0.38
N VAL A 293 -17.09 12.20 -0.91
CA VAL A 293 -15.97 12.85 -0.21
C VAL A 293 -16.49 13.55 1.04
N GLY A 294 -15.86 13.25 2.18
CA GLY A 294 -16.28 13.73 3.49
C GLY A 294 -17.13 12.75 4.29
N GLU A 295 -17.54 11.61 3.70
CA GLU A 295 -18.25 10.55 4.43
C GLU A 295 -17.31 9.63 5.22
N LEU A 296 -16.01 9.61 4.90
CA LEU A 296 -14.99 8.94 5.69
C LEU A 296 -14.49 9.87 6.79
N ASP A 297 -14.45 9.37 8.03
CA ASP A 297 -13.80 10.08 9.13
C ASP A 297 -12.30 10.22 8.82
N PRO A 298 -11.73 11.45 8.82
CA PRO A 298 -10.32 11.67 8.55
C PRO A 298 -9.35 10.85 9.42
N GLU A 299 -9.72 10.55 10.67
CA GLU A 299 -8.87 9.80 11.59
C GLU A 299 -8.87 8.28 11.31
N ASP A 300 -9.89 7.79 10.62
CA ASP A 300 -10.03 6.37 10.24
C ASP A 300 -9.41 6.06 8.85
N ILE A 301 -8.88 7.07 8.15
CA ILE A 301 -8.26 6.89 6.83
C ILE A 301 -6.91 6.20 6.96
N ASP A 302 -6.84 4.95 6.47
CA ASP A 302 -5.61 4.14 6.46
C ASP A 302 -4.60 4.62 5.40
N LYS A 303 -5.10 5.14 4.27
CA LYS A 303 -4.29 5.69 3.19
C LYS A 303 -4.95 6.94 2.63
N PHE A 304 -4.24 8.06 2.72
CA PHE A 304 -4.62 9.32 2.10
C PHE A 304 -4.22 9.36 0.62
N THR A 305 -5.05 9.98 -0.21
CA THR A 305 -4.58 10.46 -1.50
C THR A 305 -3.84 11.76 -1.32
N ILE A 306 -2.59 11.79 -1.81
CA ILE A 306 -1.82 13.02 -1.96
C ILE A 306 -1.91 13.37 -3.46
N GLU A 307 -2.53 14.49 -3.79
CA GLU A 307 -2.43 15.08 -5.12
C GLU A 307 -1.32 16.11 -5.07
N LEU A 308 -0.21 15.85 -5.77
CA LEU A 308 0.78 16.90 -5.98
C LEU A 308 0.28 17.84 -7.08
N PRO A 309 0.42 19.17 -6.90
CA PRO A 309 0.06 20.11 -7.94
C PRO A 309 0.88 19.83 -9.21
N GLY A 310 0.21 19.44 -10.30
CA GLY A 310 0.82 19.31 -11.63
C GLY A 310 0.87 17.90 -12.22
N GLU A 311 0.53 16.83 -11.49
CA GLU A 311 0.52 15.47 -12.03
C GLU A 311 -0.80 15.20 -12.79
N ARG A 312 -0.77 15.39 -14.13
CA ARG A 312 -1.88 15.10 -15.07
C ARG A 312 -1.75 13.73 -15.70
#